data_AF-A0A1H9HXR9-F1
#
_entry.id   AF-A0A1H9HXR9-F1
#
_cell.length_a   1.000
_cell.length_b   1.000
_cell.length_c   1.000
_cell.angle_alpha   90.00
_cell.angle_beta   90.00
_cell.angle_gamma   90.00
#
_symmetry.space_group_name_H-M   'P 1'
#
loop_
_entity.id
_entity.type
_entity.pdbx_description
1 polymer ?
#
loop_
_entity_poly.entity_id
_entity_poly.type
_entity_poly.pdbx_seq_one_letter_code
_entity_poly.pdbx_strand_id
1 'polypeptide(L)'
;MNAYQQQAESIYNRLIEMEQRAEPNLLFLCSYLLGHISLVSAEQGDTADQFNQRVENSLEDAFKIDKLSTEDLHDIRSLWAQLSETDA
;
A
#
# COMPACT_ATOMS: atom_id res chain seq x y z
N MET A 1 3.65 14.50 14.22
CA MET A 1 3.54 13.68 13.01
C MET A 1 4.86 13.79 12.26
N ASN A 2 5.56 12.68 12.07
CA ASN A 2 6.80 12.65 11.28
C ASN A 2 6.51 12.25 9.83
N ALA A 3 7.53 12.24 8.97
CA ALA A 3 7.36 11.94 7.55
C ALA A 3 6.84 10.51 7.31
N TYR A 4 7.17 9.56 8.19
CA TYR A 4 6.61 8.21 8.18
C TYR A 4 5.08 8.22 8.33
N GLN A 5 4.58 8.88 9.38
CA GLN A 5 3.14 8.97 9.67
C GLN A 5 2.39 9.77 8.61
N GLN A 6 3.00 10.84 8.08
CA GLN A 6 2.43 11.64 7.00
C GLN A 6 2.28 10.83 5.70
N GLN A 7 3.30 10.05 5.35
CA GLN A 7 3.25 9.18 4.17
C GLN A 7 2.16 8.11 4.32
N ALA A 8 2.10 7.46 5.49
CA ALA A 8 1.09 6.46 5.79
C ALA A 8 -0.33 7.02 5.65
N GLU A 9 -0.61 8.16 6.29
CA GLU A 9 -1.91 8.82 6.25
C GLU A 9 -2.26 9.29 4.83
N SER A 10 -1.29 9.85 4.10
CA SER A 10 -1.49 10.31 2.71
C SER A 10 -1.93 9.16 1.79
N ILE A 11 -1.19 8.05 1.80
CA ILE A 11 -1.51 6.90 0.96
C ILE A 11 -2.82 6.24 1.42
N TYR A 12 -3.03 6.11 2.73
CA TYR A 12 -4.27 5.55 3.28
C TYR A 12 -5.50 6.34 2.79
N ASN A 13 -5.48 7.67 2.89
CA ASN A 13 -6.58 8.51 2.44
C ASN A 13 -6.81 8.40 0.92
N ARG A 14 -5.74 8.37 0.10
CA ARG A 14 -5.84 8.15 -1.36
C ARG A 14 -6.53 6.82 -1.67
N LEU A 15 -6.17 5.75 -0.97
CA LEU A 15 -6.79 4.43 -1.16
C LEU A 15 -8.27 4.41 -0.77
N ILE A 16 -8.64 5.04 0.34
CA ILE A 16 -10.06 5.16 0.75
C ILE A 16 -10.87 5.94 -0.31
N GLU A 17 -10.30 7.00 -0.89
CA GLU A 17 -10.96 7.75 -1.97
C GLU A 17 -11.12 6.91 -3.24
N MET A 18 -10.11 6.12 -3.60
CA MET A 18 -10.17 5.19 -4.73
C MET A 18 -11.22 4.10 -4.51
N GLU A 19 -11.25 3.53 -3.30
CA GLU A 19 -12.19 2.47 -2.91
C GLU A 19 -13.66 2.87 -3.12
N GLN A 20 -14.02 4.12 -2.80
CA GLN A 20 -15.40 4.63 -2.95
C GLN A 20 -15.93 4.62 -4.39
N ARG A 21 -15.04 4.60 -5.38
CA ARG A 21 -15.39 4.67 -6.81
C ARG A 21 -14.91 3.44 -7.59
N ALA A 22 -14.41 2.43 -6.87
CA ALA A 22 -13.72 1.31 -7.48
C ALA A 22 -14.70 0.29 -8.07
N GLU A 23 -14.41 -0.15 -9.29
CA GLU A 23 -14.91 -1.41 -9.83
C GLU A 23 -14.37 -2.59 -9.00
N PRO A 24 -14.99 -3.79 -9.04
CA PRO A 24 -14.65 -4.90 -8.13
C PRO A 24 -13.17 -5.29 -8.09
N ASN A 25 -12.46 -5.24 -9.23
CA ASN A 25 -11.02 -5.53 -9.26
C ASN A 25 -10.22 -4.47 -8.48
N LEU A 26 -10.46 -3.19 -8.76
CA LEU A 26 -9.79 -2.10 -8.06
C LEU A 26 -10.13 -2.08 -6.57
N LEU A 27 -11.36 -2.46 -6.21
CA LEU A 27 -11.78 -2.59 -4.81
C LEU A 27 -10.91 -3.63 -4.09
N PHE A 28 -10.71 -4.80 -4.70
CA PHE A 28 -9.81 -5.82 -4.14
C PHE A 28 -8.38 -5.28 -3.95
N LEU A 29 -7.80 -4.62 -4.96
CA LEU A 29 -6.44 -4.06 -4.88
C LEU A 29 -6.33 -3.01 -3.77
N CYS A 30 -7.31 -2.11 -3.66
CA CYS A 30 -7.35 -1.10 -2.62
C CYS A 30 -7.44 -1.72 -1.23
N SER A 31 -8.38 -2.66 -1.01
CA SER A 31 -8.54 -3.32 0.29
C SER A 31 -7.30 -4.12 0.68
N TYR A 32 -6.62 -4.77 -0.28
CA TYR A 32 -5.38 -5.50 -0.03
C TYR A 32 -4.26 -4.56 0.47
N LEU A 33 -4.02 -3.46 -0.26
CA LEU A 33 -3.01 -2.47 0.13
C LEU A 33 -3.35 -1.76 1.45
N LEU A 34 -4.63 -1.43 1.69
CA LEU A 34 -5.08 -0.85 2.95
C LEU A 34 -4.72 -1.75 4.15
N GLY A 35 -4.83 -3.07 4.01
CA GLY A 35 -4.42 -4.02 5.05
C GLY A 35 -2.93 -3.91 5.39
N HIS A 36 -2.07 -3.90 4.37
CA HIS A 36 -0.61 -3.78 4.56
C HIS A 36 -0.20 -2.41 5.11
N ILE A 37 -0.80 -1.34 4.61
CA ILE A 37 -0.56 0.02 5.10
C ILE A 37 -1.01 0.16 6.55
N SER A 38 -2.17 -0.41 6.92
CA SER A 38 -2.65 -0.40 8.31
C SER A 38 -1.68 -1.14 9.24
N LEU A 39 -1.15 -2.29 8.80
CA LEU A 39 -0.15 -3.05 9.56
C LEU A 39 1.13 -2.24 9.78
N VAL A 40 1.70 -1.69 8.71
CA VAL A 40 2.98 -0.96 8.75
C VAL A 40 2.85 0.39 9.44
N SER A 41 1.71 1.08 9.30
CA SER A 41 1.48 2.37 9.96
C SER A 41 1.37 2.27 11.49
N ALA A 42 1.06 1.08 12.02
CA ALA A 42 1.08 0.82 13.46
C ALA A 42 2.50 0.73 14.04
N GLU A 43 3.53 0.61 13.18
CA GLU A 43 4.93 0.56 13.60
C GLU A 43 5.55 1.95 13.77
N GLN A 44 6.70 2.02 14.44
CA GLN A 44 7.49 3.25 14.57
C GLN A 44 8.50 3.37 13.42
N GLY A 45 8.53 4.53 12.78
CA GLY A 45 9.56 4.95 11.83
C GLY A 45 9.59 6.47 11.72
N ASP A 46 10.59 7.01 11.03
CA ASP A 46 10.88 8.45 11.00
C ASP A 46 10.68 9.09 9.62
N THR A 47 10.97 8.34 8.56
CA THR A 47 11.01 8.83 7.17
C THR A 47 9.94 8.18 6.28
N ALA A 48 9.56 8.87 5.21
CA ALA A 48 8.66 8.31 4.20
C ALA A 48 9.27 7.08 3.51
N ASP A 49 10.58 7.10 3.22
CA ASP A 49 11.27 5.96 2.61
C ASP A 49 11.22 4.70 3.49
N GLN A 50 11.36 4.86 4.82
CA GLN A 50 11.21 3.74 5.75
C GLN A 50 9.79 3.17 5.72
N PHE A 51 8.77 4.01 5.61
CA PHE A 51 7.39 3.55 5.47
C PHE A 51 7.22 2.76 4.17
N ASN A 52 7.65 3.34 3.04
CA ASN A 52 7.52 2.71 1.73
C ASN A 52 8.27 1.35 1.67
N GLN A 53 9.50 1.29 2.19
CA GLN A 53 10.28 0.05 2.23
C GLN A 53 9.61 -1.04 3.10
N ARG A 54 8.99 -0.66 4.22
CA ARG A 54 8.30 -1.63 5.07
C ARG A 54 7.02 -2.16 4.45
N VAL A 55 6.27 -1.31 3.73
CA VAL A 55 5.11 -1.78 2.96
C VAL A 55 5.57 -2.73 1.85
N GLU A 56 6.62 -2.39 1.10
CA GLU A 56 7.18 -3.29 0.07
C GLU A 56 7.57 -4.65 0.67
N ASN A 57 8.31 -4.67 1.79
CA ASN A 57 8.68 -5.91 2.47
C ASN A 57 7.45 -6.71 2.93
N SER A 58 6.44 -6.02 3.48
CA SER A 58 5.19 -6.66 3.92
C SER A 58 4.44 -7.31 2.75
N LEU A 59 4.41 -6.65 1.59
CA LEU A 59 3.83 -7.19 0.36
C LEU A 59 4.62 -8.39 -0.15
N GLU A 60 5.96 -8.29 -0.22
CA GLU A 60 6.81 -9.38 -0.65
C GLU A 60 6.67 -10.63 0.22
N ASP A 61 6.51 -10.47 1.52
CA ASP A 61 6.28 -11.58 2.44
C ASP A 61 4.90 -12.22 2.25
N ALA A 62 3.85 -11.41 2.07
CA ALA A 62 2.51 -11.93 1.80
C ALA A 62 2.42 -12.65 0.44
N PHE A 63 3.07 -12.12 -0.60
CA PHE A 63 3.09 -12.75 -1.93
C PHE A 63 3.69 -14.15 -1.96
N LYS A 64 4.53 -14.51 -0.98
CA LYS A 64 5.08 -15.87 -0.85
C LYS A 64 4.07 -16.89 -0.30
N ILE A 65 3.03 -16.41 0.37
CA ILE A 65 2.07 -17.24 1.14
C ILE A 65 0.69 -17.21 0.48
N ASP A 66 0.25 -16.03 0.05
CA ASP A 66 -1.07 -15.81 -0.52
C ASP A 66 -1.18 -16.44 -1.91
N LYS A 67 -2.34 -17.02 -2.20
CA LYS A 67 -2.63 -17.66 -3.49
C LYS A 67 -3.16 -16.65 -4.50
N LEU A 68 -2.40 -15.59 -4.73
CA LEU A 68 -2.71 -14.56 -5.72
C LEU A 68 -2.35 -15.04 -7.13
N SER A 69 -3.12 -14.61 -8.12
CA SER A 69 -2.75 -14.85 -9.51
C SER A 69 -1.57 -13.96 -9.90
N THR A 70 -0.91 -14.29 -11.02
CA THR A 70 0.15 -13.44 -11.56
C THR A 70 -0.36 -12.03 -11.93
N GLU A 71 -1.62 -11.93 -12.34
CA GLU A 71 -2.30 -10.67 -12.65
C GLU A 71 -2.50 -9.84 -11.38
N ASP A 72 -3.03 -10.45 -10.31
CA ASP A 72 -3.20 -9.78 -9.02
C ASP A 72 -1.86 -9.23 -8.49
N LEU A 73 -0.80 -10.05 -8.53
CA LEU A 73 0.54 -9.64 -8.09
C LEU A 73 1.08 -8.46 -8.88
N HIS A 74 0.88 -8.48 -10.20
CA HIS A 74 1.29 -7.39 -11.07
C HIS A 74 0.51 -6.10 -10.75
N ASP A 75 -0.80 -6.21 -10.60
CA ASP A 75 -1.68 -5.07 -10.41
C ASP A 75 -1.51 -4.43 -9.02
N ILE A 76 -1.31 -5.23 -7.98
CA ILE A 76 -0.98 -4.74 -6.63
C ILE A 76 0.34 -3.97 -6.65
N ARG A 77 1.39 -4.51 -7.30
CA ARG A 77 2.68 -3.83 -7.44
C ARG A 77 2.57 -2.54 -8.23
N SER A 78 1.83 -2.55 -9.33
CA SER A 78 1.61 -1.37 -10.16
C SER A 78 0.89 -0.26 -9.39
N LEU A 79 -0.16 -0.62 -8.65
CA LEU A 79 -0.89 0.34 -7.82
C LEU A 79 -0.01 0.88 -6.69
N TRP A 80 0.75 0.01 -6.02
CA TRP A 80 1.68 0.43 -4.96
C TRP A 80 2.77 1.40 -5.47
N ALA A 81 3.35 1.14 -6.64
CA ALA A 81 4.33 2.04 -7.26
C ALA A 81 3.72 3.43 -7.50
N GLN A 82 2.51 3.52 -8.06
CA GLN A 82 1.79 4.78 -8.28
C GLN A 82 1.47 5.56 -6.99
N LEU A 83 1.32 4.85 -5.88
CA LEU A 83 0.99 5.45 -4.58
C LEU A 83 2.24 5.89 -3.81
N SER A 84 3.31 5.11 -3.90
CA SER A 84 4.55 5.32 -3.15
C SER A 84 5.50 6.31 -3.82
N GLU A 85 5.40 6.49 -5.14
CA GLU A 85 6.03 7.61 -5.83
C GLU A 85 5.38 8.91 -5.38
N THR A 86 6.16 9.73 -4.68
CA THR A 86 5.82 11.12 -4.42
C THR A 86 6.26 11.89 -5.65
N ASP A 87 5.36 12.61 -6.33
CA ASP A 87 5.76 13.58 -7.36
C ASP A 87 6.92 14.42 -6.79
N ALA A 88 8.07 14.34 -7.45
CA ALA A 88 9.28 15.07 -7.09
C ALA A 88 9.11 16.59 -7.21
#